data_AF-A0A3M1YX65-F1
#
_entry.id   AF-A0A3M1YX65-F1
#
_cell.length_a   1.000
_cell.length_b   1.000
_cell.length_c   1.000
_cell.angle_alpha   90.00
_cell.angle_beta   90.00
_cell.angle_gamma   90.00
#
_symmetry.space_group_name_H-M   'P 1'
#
loop_
_entity.id
_entity.type
_entity.pdbx_description
1 polymer ?
#
loop_
_entity_poly.entity_id
_entity_poly.type
_entity_poly.pdbx_seq_one_letter_code
_entity_poly.pdbx_strand_id
1 'polypeptide(L)'
;KYIDCGGTVRTDNKVSIQIWEAEDYNHRLSPEKLLRIIEIAENQLGIPDEEIEIEYQGVFTIEHYSPDFDGEKFILVPLQTDCLAKGKCGIPEKPKAKLSEIQNACCAPGSGCC
;
A
#
# COMPACT_ATOMS: atom_id res chain seq x y z
N LYS A 1 -4.24 8.37 13.94
CA LYS A 1 -5.37 7.72 14.68
C LYS A 1 -6.65 7.94 13.90
N TYR A 2 -7.54 6.95 13.82
CA TYR A 2 -8.81 7.01 13.10
C TYR A 2 -9.87 6.12 13.78
N ILE A 3 -11.11 6.17 13.30
CA ILE A 3 -12.21 5.33 13.77
C ILE A 3 -12.69 4.47 12.60
N ASP A 4 -12.79 3.15 12.78
CA ASP A 4 -13.32 2.25 11.75
C ASP A 4 -14.86 2.29 11.66
N CYS A 5 -15.47 1.67 10.62
CA CYS A 5 -16.94 1.62 10.46
C CYS A 5 -17.65 0.96 11.67
N GLY A 6 -16.91 0.21 12.49
CA GLY A 6 -17.41 -0.42 13.70
C GLY A 6 -17.32 0.42 14.96
N GLY A 7 -16.81 1.66 14.88
CA GLY A 7 -16.63 2.57 16.01
C GLY A 7 -15.36 2.31 16.84
N THR A 8 -14.45 1.46 16.37
CA THR A 8 -13.21 1.14 17.10
C THR A 8 -12.15 2.19 16.80
N VAL A 9 -11.54 2.75 17.84
CA VAL A 9 -10.38 3.65 17.68
C VAL A 9 -9.17 2.82 17.25
N ARG A 10 -8.52 3.25 16.17
CA ARG A 10 -7.34 2.63 15.58
C ARG A 10 -6.19 3.65 15.53
N THR A 11 -4.97 3.12 15.55
CA THR A 11 -3.76 3.89 15.28
C THR A 11 -3.15 3.35 14.00
N ASP A 12 -2.84 4.24 13.07
CA ASP A 12 -2.06 3.94 11.87
C ASP A 12 -0.74 4.68 12.04
N ASN A 13 0.37 3.96 11.96
CA ASN A 13 1.72 4.51 12.03
C ASN A 13 2.39 4.23 10.69
N LYS A 14 2.75 5.29 9.97
CA LYS A 14 3.43 5.20 8.68
C LYS A 14 4.40 6.37 8.54
N VAL A 15 5.47 6.14 7.80
CA VAL A 15 6.35 7.20 7.33
C VAL A 15 5.86 7.64 5.96
N SER A 16 5.38 8.87 5.83
CA SER A 16 4.92 9.42 4.55
C SER A 16 6.06 10.16 3.85
N ILE A 17 6.30 9.81 2.58
CA ILE A 17 7.16 10.57 1.66
C ILE A 17 6.25 11.28 0.66
N GLN A 18 6.24 12.61 0.73
CA GLN A 18 5.48 13.45 -0.18
C GLN A 18 6.30 13.73 -1.44
N ILE A 19 5.74 13.39 -2.60
CA ILE A 19 6.33 13.66 -3.91
C ILE A 19 5.46 14.66 -4.65
N TRP A 20 6.10 15.73 -5.13
CA TRP A 20 5.50 16.71 -6.03
C TRP A 20 6.30 16.77 -7.32
N GLU A 21 5.64 16.57 -8.46
CA GLU A 21 6.26 16.67 -9.77
C GLU A 21 6.23 18.12 -10.24
N ALA A 22 7.41 18.68 -10.51
CA ALA A 22 7.57 19.96 -11.18
C ALA A 22 7.89 19.72 -12.66
N GLU A 23 7.48 20.63 -13.55
CA GLU A 23 7.91 20.59 -14.96
C GLU A 23 9.41 20.94 -15.16
N ASP A 24 10.15 21.16 -14.07
CA ASP A 24 11.57 21.55 -14.09
C ASP A 24 12.50 20.33 -13.97
N TYR A 25 12.94 19.85 -15.13
CA TYR A 25 13.88 18.74 -15.24
C TYR A 25 15.31 19.05 -14.75
N ASN A 26 15.67 20.33 -14.54
CA ASN A 26 16.99 20.69 -14.02
C ASN A 26 17.08 20.49 -12.50
N HIS A 27 15.94 20.39 -11.80
CA HIS A 27 15.87 20.20 -10.36
C HIS A 27 15.55 18.75 -9.96
N ARG A 28 16.02 17.77 -10.75
CA ARG A 28 15.85 16.36 -10.44
C ARG A 28 16.50 16.00 -9.10
N LEU A 29 15.79 15.22 -8.30
CA LEU A 29 16.32 14.63 -7.08
C LEU A 29 17.23 13.45 -7.43
N SER A 30 18.54 13.57 -7.16
CA SER A 30 19.47 12.45 -7.33
C SER A 30 19.33 11.43 -6.21
N PRO A 31 19.69 10.15 -6.43
CA PRO A 31 19.64 9.12 -5.39
C PRO A 31 20.45 9.50 -4.13
N GLU A 32 21.64 10.09 -4.29
CA GLU A 32 22.49 10.48 -3.17
C GLU A 32 21.85 11.61 -2.35
N LYS A 33 21.20 12.57 -3.02
CA LYS A 33 20.50 13.65 -2.36
C LYS A 33 19.27 13.12 -1.60
N LEU A 34 18.54 12.17 -2.17
CA LEU A 34 17.41 11.52 -1.51
C LEU A 34 17.85 10.77 -0.25
N LEU A 35 18.89 9.93 -0.34
CA LEU A 35 19.44 9.20 0.81
C LEU A 35 19.81 10.15 1.95
N ARG A 36 20.49 11.25 1.61
CA ARG A 36 20.85 12.27 2.61
C ARG A 36 19.63 12.93 3.26
N ILE A 37 18.54 13.16 2.53
CA ILE A 37 17.31 13.71 3.09
C ILE A 37 16.68 12.71 4.06
N ILE A 38 16.66 11.42 3.70
CA ILE A 38 16.15 10.35 4.58
C ILE A 38 16.98 10.29 5.87
N GLU A 39 18.31 10.28 5.79
CA GLU A 39 19.18 10.29 6.97
C GLU A 39 18.93 11.51 7.86
N ILE A 40 18.73 12.69 7.28
CA ILE A 40 18.40 13.91 8.04
C ILE A 40 17.05 13.73 8.75
N ALA A 41 16.05 13.20 8.05
CA ALA A 41 14.71 13.00 8.59
C ALA A 41 14.72 11.97 9.74
N GLU A 42 15.40 10.83 9.57
CA GLU A 42 15.58 9.81 10.61
C GLU A 42 16.22 10.40 11.87
N ASN A 43 17.32 11.14 11.71
CA ASN A 43 18.07 11.73 12.83
C ASN A 43 17.30 12.85 13.54
N GLN A 44 16.58 13.70 12.81
CA GLN A 44 15.90 14.86 13.41
C GLN A 44 14.52 14.54 13.95
N LEU A 45 13.77 13.67 13.27
CA LEU A 45 12.39 13.35 13.63
C LEU A 45 12.29 12.08 14.48
N GLY A 46 13.37 11.33 14.64
CA GLY A 46 13.39 10.07 15.38
C GLY A 46 12.45 9.05 14.74
N ILE A 47 12.51 8.95 13.40
CA ILE A 47 11.60 8.11 12.62
C ILE A 47 11.79 6.65 13.03
N PRO A 48 10.75 5.96 13.51
CA PRO A 48 10.81 4.53 13.80
C PRO A 48 10.85 3.70 12.52
N ASP A 49 11.27 2.44 12.64
CA ASP A 49 11.18 1.44 11.57
C ASP A 49 9.70 1.04 11.36
N GLU A 50 9.00 1.79 10.52
CA GLU A 50 7.58 1.64 10.20
C GLU A 50 7.38 1.58 8.68
N GLU A 51 6.19 1.17 8.24
CA GLU A 51 5.86 1.11 6.81
C GLU A 51 5.95 2.49 6.14
N ILE A 52 6.53 2.51 4.94
CA ILE A 52 6.62 3.70 4.10
C ILE A 52 5.41 3.79 3.19
N GLU A 53 4.84 4.98 3.11
CA GLU A 53 3.79 5.36 2.16
C GLU A 53 4.27 6.53 1.30
N ILE A 54 3.96 6.48 0.01
CA ILE A 54 4.21 7.58 -0.91
C ILE A 54 2.91 8.35 -1.11
N GLU A 55 2.95 9.63 -0.79
CA GLU A 55 1.87 10.57 -1.05
C GLU A 55 2.20 11.35 -2.34
N TYR A 56 1.32 11.26 -3.33
CA TYR A 56 1.52 11.83 -4.66
C TYR A 56 0.35 12.74 -5.04
N GLN A 57 0.66 13.89 -5.64
CA GLN A 57 -0.35 14.81 -6.16
C GLN A 57 -0.91 14.30 -7.49
N GLY A 58 -2.07 13.62 -7.44
CA GLY A 58 -2.84 13.27 -8.62
C GLY A 58 -3.56 14.47 -9.25
N VAL A 59 -4.31 14.23 -10.33
CA VAL A 59 -4.99 15.30 -11.09
C VAL A 59 -6.06 16.02 -10.26
N PHE A 60 -6.79 15.28 -9.43
CA PHE A 60 -7.91 15.81 -8.63
C PHE A 60 -7.77 15.54 -7.13
N THR A 61 -6.91 14.61 -6.74
CA THR A 61 -6.81 14.10 -5.37
C THR A 61 -5.36 13.87 -5.00
N ILE A 62 -5.09 13.88 -3.70
CA ILE A 62 -3.87 13.30 -3.16
C ILE A 62 -4.04 11.78 -3.16
N GLU A 63 -3.08 11.09 -3.75
CA GLU A 63 -3.07 9.64 -3.95
C GLU A 63 -1.99 9.01 -3.06
N HIS A 64 -2.29 7.85 -2.48
CA HIS A 64 -1.39 7.14 -1.57
C HIS A 64 -0.99 5.79 -2.14
N TYR A 65 0.30 5.49 -2.07
CA TYR A 65 0.90 4.30 -2.68
C TYR A 65 1.87 3.61 -1.72
N SER A 66 1.98 2.29 -1.81
CA SER A 66 3.08 1.53 -1.24
C SER A 66 4.22 1.47 -2.27
N PRO A 67 5.48 1.70 -1.88
CA PRO A 67 6.61 1.46 -2.75
C PRO A 67 6.88 -0.05 -2.85
N ASP A 68 7.06 -0.56 -4.08
CA ASP A 68 7.52 -1.93 -4.33
C ASP A 68 8.68 -1.91 -5.33
N PHE A 69 9.45 -2.99 -5.41
CA PHE A 69 10.57 -3.13 -6.34
C PHE A 69 10.33 -4.31 -7.28
N ASP A 70 10.20 -4.04 -8.58
CA ASP A 70 9.91 -5.07 -9.58
C ASP A 70 11.16 -5.84 -10.06
N GLY A 71 12.33 -5.49 -9.53
CA GLY A 71 13.64 -6.05 -9.94
C GLY A 71 14.49 -5.06 -10.75
N GLU A 72 13.90 -4.02 -11.32
CA GLU A 72 14.61 -2.99 -12.10
C GLU A 72 14.38 -1.58 -11.54
N LYS A 73 13.15 -1.27 -11.11
CA LYS A 73 12.76 0.05 -10.61
C LYS A 73 11.78 -0.06 -9.46
N PHE A 74 11.67 1.04 -8.71
CA PHE A 74 10.57 1.19 -7.77
C PHE A 74 9.28 1.51 -8.52
N ILE A 75 8.20 0.88 -8.10
CA ILE A 75 6.86 1.09 -8.60
C ILE A 75 5.94 1.56 -7.47
N LEU A 76 4.96 2.40 -7.82
CA LEU A 76 3.94 2.86 -6.90
C LEU A 76 2.76 1.89 -6.97
N VAL A 77 2.58 1.09 -5.92
CA VAL A 77 1.47 0.14 -5.80
C VAL A 77 0.29 0.84 -5.12
N PRO A 78 -0.87 0.99 -5.78
CA PRO A 78 -2.00 1.73 -5.22
C PRO A 78 -2.53 1.03 -3.98
N LEU A 79 -2.74 1.81 -2.92
CA LEU A 79 -3.33 1.30 -1.68
C LEU A 79 -4.86 1.21 -1.82
N GLN A 80 -5.46 0.23 -1.16
CA GLN A 80 -6.91 0.03 -1.13
C GLN A 80 -7.40 0.03 0.32
N THR A 81 -8.59 0.59 0.53
CA THR A 81 -9.19 0.64 1.87
C THR A 81 -9.75 -0.74 2.23
N ASP A 82 -9.39 -1.28 3.40
CA ASP A 82 -10.06 -2.47 3.96
C ASP A 82 -11.13 -2.07 4.98
N CYS A 83 -12.22 -2.83 5.00
CA CYS A 83 -13.23 -2.74 6.05
C CYS A 83 -12.78 -3.58 7.24
N LEU A 84 -12.31 -2.93 8.32
CA LEU A 84 -11.81 -3.64 9.51
C LEU A 84 -12.92 -4.21 10.42
N ALA A 85 -14.18 -3.88 10.19
CA ALA A 85 -15.32 -4.35 10.98
C ALA A 85 -16.28 -5.22 10.14
N LYS A 86 -15.74 -6.22 9.44
CA LYS A 86 -16.45 -7.07 8.45
C LYS A 86 -17.79 -7.61 8.95
N GLY A 87 -17.83 -8.14 10.18
CA GLY A 87 -19.06 -8.67 10.80
C GLY A 87 -20.13 -7.62 11.13
N LYS A 88 -19.74 -6.36 11.40
CA LYS A 88 -20.69 -5.26 11.63
C LYS A 88 -21.18 -4.62 10.33
N CYS A 89 -20.34 -4.65 9.30
CA CYS A 89 -20.59 -4.01 8.01
C CYS A 89 -21.16 -5.02 6.97
N GLY A 90 -21.56 -6.23 7.39
CA GLY A 90 -22.30 -7.22 6.58
C GLY A 90 -21.48 -7.92 5.50
N ILE A 91 -20.15 -7.87 5.59
CA ILE A 91 -19.26 -8.44 4.57
C ILE A 91 -19.12 -9.94 4.82
N PRO A 92 -19.44 -10.81 3.83
CA PRO A 92 -19.35 -12.25 3.99
C PRO A 92 -17.90 -12.67 4.26
N GLU A 93 -17.68 -13.48 5.29
CA GLU A 93 -16.37 -14.06 5.55
C GLU A 93 -16.00 -15.01 4.40
N LYS A 94 -14.74 -14.93 3.92
CA LYS A 94 -14.26 -15.90 2.94
C LYS A 94 -14.38 -17.30 3.55
N PRO A 95 -15.06 -18.27 2.88
CA PRO A 95 -15.13 -19.62 3.39
C PRO A 95 -13.71 -20.17 3.52
N LYS A 96 -13.36 -20.69 4.70
CA LYS A 96 -12.09 -21.36 4.96
C LYS A 96 -12.09 -22.72 4.25
N ALA A 97 -11.86 -22.74 2.95
CA ALA A 97 -11.68 -23.97 2.22
C ALA A 97 -10.34 -24.61 2.65
N LYS A 98 -10.36 -25.87 3.09
CA LYS A 98 -9.12 -26.62 3.27
C LYS A 98 -8.56 -26.92 1.87
N LEU A 99 -7.28 -26.66 1.62
CA LEU A 99 -6.66 -26.99 0.33
C LEU A 99 -6.87 -28.46 -0.07
N SER A 100 -6.99 -29.36 0.91
CA SER A 100 -7.31 -30.78 0.70
C SER A 100 -8.67 -31.03 0.04
N GLU A 101 -9.63 -30.12 0.17
CA GLU A 101 -10.99 -30.24 -0.41
C GLU A 101 -11.05 -29.70 -1.85
N ILE A 102 -10.05 -28.90 -2.27
CA ILE A 102 -9.97 -28.30 -3.62
C ILE A 102 -9.39 -29.28 -4.65
N GLN A 103 -8.80 -30.41 -4.22
CA GLN A 103 -8.19 -31.42 -5.11
C GLN A 103 -9.20 -32.11 -6.06
N ASN A 104 -10.51 -31.96 -5.85
CA ASN A 104 -11.55 -32.54 -6.70
C ASN A 104 -12.14 -31.57 -7.74
N ALA A 105 -11.68 -30.32 -7.82
CA ALA A 105 -11.99 -29.43 -8.94
C ALA A 105 -11.09 -29.77 -10.15
N CYS A 106 -11.14 -31.03 -10.60
CA CYS A 106 -10.48 -31.43 -11.83
C CYS A 106 -11.33 -30.92 -12.99
N CYS A 107 -10.91 -29.84 -13.64
CA CYS A 107 -11.45 -29.46 -14.93
C CYS A 107 -11.24 -30.65 -15.88
N ALA A 108 -12.34 -31.20 -16.40
CA ALA A 108 -12.23 -32.19 -17.45
C ALA A 108 -11.51 -31.55 -18.65
N PRO A 109 -10.59 -32.26 -19.34
CA PRO A 109 -9.98 -31.74 -20.56
C PRO A 109 -11.07 -31.35 -21.56
N GLY A 110 -11.14 -30.05 -21.90
CA GLY A 110 -12.17 -29.49 -22.79
C GLY A 110 -13.35 -28.77 -22.11
N SER A 111 -13.37 -28.63 -20.77
CA SER A 111 -14.50 -28.00 -20.06
C SER A 111 -14.50 -26.47 -20.07
N GLY A 112 -13.51 -25.81 -20.68
CA GLY A 112 -13.53 -24.35 -20.87
C GLY A 112 -13.53 -23.50 -19.59
N CYS A 113 -13.15 -24.07 -18.44
CA CYS A 113 -12.95 -23.30 -17.21
C CYS A 113 -11.62 -22.57 -17.30
N CYS A 114 -11.68 -21.29 -17.69
CA CYS A 114 -10.65 -20.28 -17.45
C CYS A 114 -10.95 -19.53 -16.15
#